data_AF-A0A0D0DN12-F1
#
_entry.id   AF-A0A0D0DN12-F1
#
_cell.length_a   1.000
_cell.length_b   1.000
_cell.length_c   1.000
_cell.angle_alpha   90.00
_cell.angle_beta   90.00
_cell.angle_gamma   90.00
#
_symmetry.space_group_name_H-M   'P 1'
#
loop_
_entity.id
_entity.type
_entity.pdbx_description
1 polymer ?
#
loop_
_entity_poly.entity_id
_entity_poly.type
_entity_poly.pdbx_seq_one_letter_code
_entity_poly.pdbx_strand_id
1 'polypeptide(L)'
;MTHFFRPLPSLHTVTATIIDLPTHDSTAWSIMLEFANGVIHTLPDHENQLHHHFDKCYNFADWKPVIDAIFGAENDTSQAAITVNELHDRAQVGPCTAQLINHPAPYIPLSPQPTLQL
;
A
#
# COMPACT_ATOMS: atom_id res chain seq x y z
N MET A 1 5.53 60.39 1.08
CA MET A 1 5.02 59.13 0.51
C MET A 1 6.04 58.05 0.84
N THR A 2 5.81 57.30 1.91
CA THR A 2 6.77 56.33 2.44
C THR A 2 6.47 54.97 1.82
N HIS A 3 7.32 54.51 0.90
CA HIS A 3 7.21 53.17 0.33
C HIS A 3 7.73 52.14 1.35
N PHE A 4 6.81 51.36 1.90
CA PHE A 4 7.12 50.16 2.68
C PHE A 4 7.66 49.07 1.73
N PHE A 5 8.97 48.85 1.74
CA PHE A 5 9.54 47.59 1.28
C PHE A 5 9.21 46.52 2.33
N ARG A 6 8.20 45.67 2.06
CA ARG A 6 8.00 44.45 2.83
C ARG A 6 9.12 43.46 2.45
N PRO A 7 9.82 42.86 3.42
CA PRO A 7 10.77 41.80 3.12
C PRO A 7 10.01 40.58 2.60
N LEU A 8 10.54 39.98 1.54
CA LEU A 8 10.13 38.69 1.02
C LEU A 8 10.32 37.65 2.14
N PRO A 9 9.31 36.85 2.52
CA PRO A 9 9.55 35.75 3.44
C PRO A 9 10.49 34.77 2.76
N SER A 10 11.60 34.47 3.43
CA SER A 10 12.62 33.52 3.03
C SER A 10 11.96 32.25 2.47
N LEU A 11 12.49 31.74 1.35
CA LEU A 11 12.26 30.37 0.94
C LEU A 11 12.72 29.47 2.08
N HIS A 12 11.81 29.12 2.98
CA HIS A 12 11.90 27.86 3.70
C HIS A 12 11.93 26.83 2.59
N THR A 13 13.10 26.26 2.36
CA THR A 13 13.27 24.98 1.71
C THR A 13 12.18 24.09 2.26
N VAL A 14 11.10 23.93 1.49
CA VAL A 14 10.21 22.80 1.64
C VAL A 14 11.10 21.66 1.23
N THR A 15 11.87 21.15 2.20
CA THR A 15 12.16 19.73 2.23
C THR A 15 10.78 19.16 2.04
N ALA A 16 10.52 18.63 0.84
CA ALA A 16 9.42 17.72 0.66
C ALA A 16 9.67 16.69 1.73
N THR A 17 9.02 16.87 2.88
CA THR A 17 8.82 15.83 3.87
C THR A 17 8.44 14.68 2.98
N ILE A 18 9.29 13.66 2.93
CA ILE A 18 8.87 12.36 2.48
C ILE A 18 7.67 12.12 3.37
N ILE A 19 6.49 12.47 2.86
CA ILE A 19 5.23 12.40 3.59
C ILE A 19 5.24 10.94 3.98
N ASP A 20 5.26 10.64 5.26
CA ASP A 20 5.00 9.30 5.76
C ASP A 20 3.72 8.89 5.05
N LEU A 21 3.83 8.12 3.95
CA LEU A 21 2.64 7.72 3.24
C LEU A 21 1.85 6.93 4.27
N PRO A 22 0.53 7.15 4.41
CA PRO A 22 -0.27 6.38 5.35
C PRO A 22 -0.06 4.86 5.19
N THR A 23 0.33 4.43 3.99
CA THR A 23 0.71 3.07 3.62
C THR A 23 2.07 2.59 4.14
N HIS A 24 2.83 3.37 4.92
CA HIS A 24 4.00 2.90 5.67
C HIS A 24 3.68 2.64 7.15
N ASP A 25 2.49 3.04 7.62
CA ASP A 25 2.08 2.86 9.00
C ASP A 25 1.70 1.40 9.28
N SER A 26 2.46 0.75 10.17
CA SER A 26 2.26 -0.66 10.52
C SER A 26 0.95 -0.92 11.28
N THR A 27 0.41 0.07 12.00
CA THR A 27 -0.86 -0.06 12.72
C THR A 27 -2.01 -0.07 11.71
N ALA A 28 -1.96 0.80 10.70
CA ALA A 28 -2.94 0.83 9.63
C ALA A 28 -2.97 -0.46 8.80
N TRP A 29 -1.80 -1.06 8.52
CA TRP A 29 -1.73 -2.39 7.89
C TRP A 29 -2.28 -3.51 8.79
N SER A 30 -2.14 -3.37 10.11
CA SER A 30 -2.75 -4.33 11.05
C SER A 30 -4.28 -4.24 11.01
N ILE A 31 -4.85 -3.03 10.94
CA ILE A 31 -6.31 -2.82 10.78
C ILE A 31 -6.80 -3.41 9.45
N MET A 32 -6.05 -3.24 8.36
CA MET A 32 -6.35 -3.86 7.05
C MET A 32 -6.33 -5.39 7.12
N LEU A 33 -5.36 -5.95 7.82
CA LEU A 33 -5.23 -7.40 7.99
C LEU A 33 -6.35 -7.97 8.87
N GLU A 34 -6.76 -7.25 9.92
CA GLU A 34 -7.92 -7.62 10.75
C GLU A 34 -9.23 -7.59 9.94
N PHE A 35 -9.40 -6.63 9.04
CA PHE A 35 -10.53 -6.60 8.11
C PHE A 35 -10.49 -7.77 7.11
N ALA A 36 -9.34 -8.05 6.51
CA ALA A 36 -9.17 -9.17 5.59
C ALA A 36 -9.40 -10.55 6.24
N ASN A 37 -9.00 -10.71 7.50
CA ASN A 37 -9.24 -11.94 8.27
C ASN A 37 -10.69 -12.06 8.77
N GLY A 38 -11.52 -11.03 8.57
CA GLY A 38 -12.87 -10.98 9.08
C GLY A 38 -12.93 -10.86 10.60
N VAL A 39 -11.90 -10.31 11.26
CA VAL A 39 -11.98 -9.87 12.67
C VAL A 39 -12.82 -8.58 12.74
N ILE A 40 -12.60 -7.68 11.78
CA ILE A 40 -13.48 -6.55 11.53
C ILE A 40 -14.47 -6.99 10.46
N HIS A 41 -15.75 -7.11 10.82
CA HIS A 41 -16.76 -7.71 9.96
C HIS A 41 -17.43 -6.74 8.98
N THR A 42 -17.22 -5.43 9.16
CA THR A 42 -17.92 -4.42 8.37
C THR A 42 -16.98 -3.32 7.90
N LEU A 43 -17.24 -2.79 6.69
CA LEU A 43 -16.49 -1.66 6.14
C LEU A 43 -16.61 -0.40 7.03
N PRO A 44 -17.79 -0.04 7.58
CA PRO A 44 -17.90 1.09 8.50
C PRO A 44 -17.03 0.96 9.76
N ASP A 45 -16.93 -0.24 10.36
CA ASP A 45 -16.09 -0.45 11.54
C ASP A 45 -14.59 -0.33 11.18
N HIS A 46 -14.20 -0.87 10.03
CA HIS A 46 -12.85 -0.75 9.49
C HIS A 46 -12.47 0.72 9.23
N GLU A 47 -13.34 1.47 8.55
CA GLU A 47 -13.13 2.90 8.29
C GLU A 47 -13.07 3.71 9.58
N ASN A 48 -13.91 3.41 10.57
CA ASN A 48 -13.87 4.07 11.88
C ASN A 48 -12.52 3.85 12.60
N GLN A 49 -11.94 2.66 12.51
CA GLN A 49 -10.63 2.39 13.11
C GLN A 49 -9.50 3.16 12.41
N LEU A 50 -9.50 3.19 11.07
CA LEU A 50 -8.51 3.98 10.32
C LEU A 50 -8.69 5.49 10.56
N HIS A 51 -9.94 5.96 10.64
CA HIS A 51 -10.25 7.34 11.03
C HIS A 51 -9.79 7.65 12.46
N HIS A 52 -9.94 6.73 13.41
CA HIS A 52 -9.44 6.93 14.77
C HIS A 52 -7.90 7.00 14.81
N HIS A 53 -7.23 6.19 13.99
CA HIS A 53 -5.77 6.13 13.92
C HIS A 53 -5.14 7.37 13.27
N PHE A 54 -5.67 7.80 12.12
CA PHE A 54 -5.11 8.92 11.36
C PHE A 54 -5.81 10.27 11.60
N ASP A 55 -6.95 10.29 12.30
CA ASP A 55 -7.80 11.48 12.50
C ASP A 55 -8.07 12.21 11.16
N LYS A 56 -7.59 13.44 11.04
CA LYS A 56 -7.77 14.28 9.84
C LYS A 56 -6.85 13.91 8.67
N CYS A 57 -5.88 13.03 8.90
CA CYS A 57 -4.96 12.55 7.87
C CYS A 57 -5.48 11.30 7.16
N TYR A 58 -6.63 10.74 7.58
CA TYR A 58 -7.24 9.62 6.88
C TYR A 58 -7.78 10.05 5.51
N ASN A 59 -7.44 9.26 4.49
CA ASN A 59 -7.98 9.39 3.15
C ASN A 59 -8.29 7.99 2.59
N PHE A 60 -9.57 7.72 2.36
CA PHE A 60 -10.04 6.44 1.83
C PHE A 60 -9.38 6.10 0.47
N ALA A 61 -9.07 7.10 -0.36
CA ALA A 61 -8.50 6.87 -1.69
C ALA A 61 -7.14 6.15 -1.63
N ASP A 62 -6.35 6.38 -0.57
CA ASP A 62 -5.04 5.75 -0.39
C ASP A 62 -5.16 4.25 -0.06
N TRP A 63 -6.32 3.84 0.45
CA TRP A 63 -6.61 2.49 0.93
C TRP A 63 -7.55 1.69 0.01
N LYS A 64 -8.25 2.38 -0.90
CA LYS A 64 -9.20 1.77 -1.84
C LYS A 64 -8.63 0.55 -2.60
N PRO A 65 -7.39 0.57 -3.12
CA PRO A 65 -6.86 -0.61 -3.84
C PRO A 65 -6.76 -1.85 -2.96
N VAL A 66 -6.45 -1.69 -1.67
CA VAL A 66 -6.40 -2.80 -0.71
C VAL A 66 -7.80 -3.31 -0.41
N ILE A 67 -8.75 -2.41 -0.21
CA ILE A 67 -10.16 -2.72 0.06
C ILE A 67 -10.80 -3.45 -1.13
N ASP A 68 -10.60 -2.97 -2.35
CA ASP A 68 -11.07 -3.61 -3.57
C ASP A 68 -10.49 -5.03 -3.71
N ALA A 69 -9.22 -5.23 -3.34
CA ALA A 69 -8.56 -6.52 -3.40
C ALA A 69 -9.11 -7.51 -2.35
N ILE A 70 -9.43 -7.03 -1.14
CA ILE A 70 -10.11 -7.83 -0.10
C ILE A 70 -11.49 -8.27 -0.60
N PHE A 71 -12.28 -7.36 -1.18
CA PHE A 71 -13.59 -7.72 -1.74
C PHE A 71 -13.49 -8.63 -2.97
N GLY A 72 -12.43 -8.50 -3.76
CA GLY A 72 -12.13 -9.35 -4.91
C GLY A 72 -11.75 -10.80 -4.54
N ALA A 73 -11.40 -11.08 -3.29
CA ALA A 73 -11.10 -12.43 -2.81
C ALA A 73 -12.36 -13.29 -2.56
N GLU A 74 -13.55 -12.82 -2.96
CA GLU A 74 -14.83 -13.56 -2.96
C GLU A 74 -15.12 -14.32 -1.64
N ASN A 75 -14.83 -13.70 -0.49
CA ASN A 75 -15.03 -14.27 0.85
C ASN A 75 -14.03 -15.37 1.27
N ASP A 76 -12.92 -15.53 0.56
CA ASP A 76 -11.77 -16.29 1.03
C ASP A 76 -10.86 -15.38 1.87
N THR A 77 -11.03 -15.45 3.19
CA THR A 77 -10.24 -14.66 4.16
C THR A 77 -8.74 -14.98 4.11
N SER A 78 -8.37 -16.19 3.69
CA SER A 78 -6.96 -16.57 3.54
C SER A 78 -6.34 -15.89 2.32
N GLN A 79 -7.05 -15.88 1.19
CA GLN A 79 -6.62 -15.14 -0.01
C GLN A 79 -6.60 -13.63 0.22
N ALA A 80 -7.58 -13.09 0.94
CA ALA A 80 -7.60 -11.67 1.30
C ALA A 80 -6.38 -11.29 2.15
N ALA A 81 -6.05 -12.08 3.18
CA ALA A 81 -4.89 -11.85 4.04
C ALA A 81 -3.56 -11.96 3.28
N ILE A 82 -3.42 -12.94 2.38
CA ILE A 82 -2.25 -13.04 1.50
C ILE A 82 -2.12 -11.77 0.65
N THR A 83 -3.21 -11.33 0.03
CA THR A 83 -3.22 -10.16 -0.84
C THR A 83 -2.86 -8.86 -0.09
N VAL A 84 -3.35 -8.69 1.14
CA VAL A 84 -2.97 -7.56 2.00
C VAL A 84 -1.47 -7.56 2.31
N ASN A 85 -0.89 -8.72 2.66
CA ASN A 85 0.54 -8.83 2.91
C ASN A 85 1.39 -8.50 1.67
N GLU A 86 0.98 -8.97 0.48
CA GLU A 86 1.68 -8.62 -0.77
C GLU A 86 1.60 -7.12 -1.10
N LEU A 87 0.47 -6.48 -0.80
CA LEU A 87 0.32 -5.03 -0.97
C LEU A 87 1.16 -4.25 0.05
N HIS A 88 1.23 -4.74 1.29
CA HIS A 88 2.10 -4.19 2.32
C HIS A 88 3.57 -4.23 1.89
N ASP A 89 4.07 -5.39 1.48
CA ASP A 89 5.46 -5.54 1.03
C ASP A 89 5.78 -4.61 -0.13
N ARG A 90 4.88 -4.46 -1.11
CA ARG A 90 5.03 -3.52 -2.22
C ARG A 90 5.05 -2.07 -1.76
N ALA A 91 4.22 -1.70 -0.79
CA ALA A 91 4.20 -0.35 -0.23
C ALA A 91 5.50 -0.01 0.50
N GLN A 92 6.14 -0.98 1.16
CA GLN A 92 7.41 -0.78 1.86
C GLN A 92 8.61 -0.60 0.91
N VAL A 93 8.53 -1.05 -0.34
CA VAL A 93 9.67 -1.00 -1.27
C VAL A 93 9.89 0.40 -1.87
N GLY A 94 8.89 1.29 -1.89
CA GLY A 94 9.00 2.67 -2.38
C GLY A 94 9.45 2.81 -3.86
N PRO A 95 9.21 3.95 -4.53
CA PRO A 95 9.66 4.17 -5.91
C PRO A 95 11.15 4.54 -5.98
N CYS A 96 12.03 3.74 -5.37
CA CYS A 96 13.48 3.93 -5.45
C CYS A 96 14.20 2.69 -5.98
N THR A 97 13.65 2.06 -7.02
CA THR A 97 14.40 1.14 -7.89
C THR A 97 13.95 1.28 -9.34
N ALA A 98 14.30 2.40 -9.96
CA ALA A 98 14.90 2.26 -11.29
C ALA A 98 16.17 1.42 -11.09
N GLN A 99 16.31 0.33 -11.86
CA GLN A 99 17.38 -0.68 -11.83
C GLN A 99 17.07 -1.95 -11.02
N LEU A 100 16.28 -2.83 -11.64
CA LEU A 100 16.61 -4.25 -11.64
C LEU A 100 16.27 -4.91 -12.98
N ILE A 101 16.77 -4.30 -14.05
CA ILE A 101 17.37 -5.05 -15.17
C ILE A 101 18.55 -5.83 -14.56
N ASN A 102 18.31 -7.03 -14.01
CA ASN A 102 19.28 -8.11 -13.74
C ASN A 102 18.75 -9.18 -12.76
N HIS A 103 17.50 -9.64 -12.88
CA HIS A 103 17.14 -10.97 -12.37
C HIS A 103 16.84 -11.89 -13.56
N PRO A 104 17.72 -12.84 -13.91
CA PRO A 104 17.32 -13.96 -14.74
C PRO A 104 16.27 -14.77 -13.95
N ALA A 105 15.16 -15.07 -14.61
CA ALA A 105 14.08 -15.88 -14.06
C ALA A 105 14.64 -17.16 -13.38
N PRO A 106 14.05 -17.62 -12.27
CA PRO A 106 14.40 -18.94 -11.75
C PRO A 106 14.08 -19.96 -12.84
N TYR A 107 15.13 -20.61 -13.35
CA TYR A 107 15.00 -21.74 -14.27
C TYR A 107 14.16 -22.82 -13.57
N ILE A 108 12.93 -23.01 -14.03
CA ILE A 108 12.17 -24.23 -13.76
C ILE A 108 12.65 -25.24 -14.81
N PRO A 109 13.38 -26.31 -14.46
CA PRO A 109 13.66 -27.37 -15.41
C PRO A 109 12.33 -28.07 -15.74
N LEU A 110 11.83 -27.83 -16.96
CA LEU A 110 10.72 -28.58 -17.54
C LEU A 110 11.11 -30.07 -17.57
N SER A 111 10.42 -30.89 -16.78
CA SER A 111 10.44 -32.34 -16.95
C SER A 111 10.06 -32.67 -18.40
N PRO A 112 10.75 -33.60 -19.08
CA PRO A 112 10.39 -34.00 -20.43
C PRO A 112 9.04 -34.76 -20.40
N GLN A 113 8.04 -34.25 -21.12
CA GLN A 113 6.84 -35.01 -21.44
C GLN A 113 7.19 -36.19 -22.36
N PRO A 114 6.55 -37.37 -22.20
CA PRO A 114 6.69 -38.46 -23.17
C PRO A 114 5.95 -38.10 -24.46
N THR A 115 6.68 -38.04 -25.58
CA THR A 115 6.10 -37.87 -26.91
C THR A 115 5.34 -39.14 -27.30
N LEU A 116 4.01 -39.07 -27.37
CA LEU A 116 3.20 -40.04 -28.10
C LEU A 116 3.50 -39.88 -29.60
N GLN A 117 4.19 -40.85 -30.20
CA GLN A 117 4.25 -40.99 -31.66
C GLN A 117 3.15 -41.97 -32.11
N LEU A 118 2.38 -41.52 -33.10
CA LEU A 118 1.44 -42.31 -33.92
C LEU A 118 2.20 -43.23 -34.87
#